data_AF-A0A165WI35-F1
#
_entry.id   AF-A0A165WI35-F1
#
_cell.length_a   1.000
_cell.length_b   1.000
_cell.length_c   1.000
_cell.angle_alpha   90.00
_cell.angle_beta   90.00
_cell.angle_gamma   90.00
#
_symmetry.space_group_name_H-M   'P 1'
#
loop_
_entity.id
_entity.type
_entity.pdbx_description
1 polymer ?
#
loop_
_entity_poly.entity_id
_entity_poly.type
_entity_poly.pdbx_seq_one_letter_code
_entity_poly.pdbx_strand_id
1 'polypeptide(L)'
;FNIEKERCAGEIMLWLEPEEQAHVRTAVSTPQTMWEMLKTRHVQERATSRFNAYDDLFSIRLKEGESLTDLAARVKDSMRLVQERRPVAFKLEQLDIELQVMAIIRALSGDASCRTLVTTLMHATDLADLDKLEDKLVTEDLQRKK
;
A
#
# COMPACT_ATOMS: atom_id res chain seq x y z
N PHE A 1 8.59 30.87 17.10
CA PHE A 1 7.40 30.00 16.97
C PHE A 1 6.62 30.17 15.66
N ASN A 2 6.35 31.38 15.15
CA ASN A 2 5.58 31.55 13.88
C ASN A 2 6.45 31.45 12.61
N ILE A 3 7.66 32.04 12.63
CA ILE A 3 8.58 32.10 11.47
C ILE A 3 9.02 30.70 10.99
N GLU A 4 9.28 29.77 11.91
CA GLU A 4 9.70 28.40 11.57
C GLU A 4 8.57 27.60 10.90
N LYS A 5 7.33 27.85 11.30
CA LYS A 5 6.15 27.22 10.68
C LYS A 5 5.93 27.77 9.27
N GLU A 6 6.01 29.09 9.11
CA GLU A 6 5.90 29.72 7.79
C GLU A 6 7.03 29.26 6.84
N ARG A 7 8.26 29.10 7.35
CA ARG A 7 9.38 28.57 6.56
C ARG A 7 9.14 27.13 6.12
N CYS A 8 8.68 26.27 7.03
CA CYS A 8 8.41 24.87 6.72
C CYS A 8 7.25 24.72 5.72
N ALA A 9 6.20 25.54 5.83
CA ALA A 9 5.11 25.58 4.85
C ALA A 9 5.61 26.03 3.46
N GLY A 10 6.49 27.04 3.43
CA GLY A 10 7.14 27.52 2.21
C GLY A 10 8.04 26.46 1.57
N GLU A 11 8.83 25.74 2.36
CA GLU A 11 9.64 24.62 1.88
C GLU A 11 8.77 23.52 1.29
N ILE A 12 7.70 23.09 1.98
CA ILE A 12 6.76 22.09 1.44
C ILE A 12 6.19 22.54 0.09
N MET A 13 5.76 23.80 -0.05
CA MET A 13 5.26 24.34 -1.33
C MET A 13 6.27 24.25 -2.47
N LEU A 14 7.55 24.52 -2.19
CA LEU A 14 8.61 24.52 -3.22
C LEU A 14 8.89 23.13 -3.79
N TRP A 15 8.70 22.08 -2.99
CA TRP A 15 8.94 20.70 -3.42
C TRP A 15 7.75 20.06 -4.16
N LEU A 16 6.60 20.73 -4.22
CA LEU A 16 5.40 20.21 -4.86
C LEU A 16 5.26 20.69 -6.31
N GLU A 17 4.79 19.80 -7.17
CA GLU A 17 4.36 20.15 -8.53
C GLU A 17 3.18 21.14 -8.49
N PRO A 18 3.01 22.00 -9.52
CA PRO A 18 1.98 23.05 -9.53
C PRO A 18 0.55 22.54 -9.29
N GLU A 19 0.24 21.33 -9.77
CA GLU A 19 -1.05 20.67 -9.55
C GLU A 19 -1.25 20.31 -8.07
N GLU A 20 -0.23 19.81 -7.39
CA GLU A 20 -0.32 19.47 -5.96
C GLU A 20 -0.36 20.74 -5.10
N GLN A 21 0.38 21.78 -5.47
CA GLN A 21 0.32 23.08 -4.78
C GLN A 21 -1.10 23.64 -4.73
N ALA A 22 -1.86 23.56 -5.82
CA ALA A 22 -3.24 24.07 -5.88
C ALA A 22 -4.14 23.48 -4.79
N HIS A 23 -3.86 22.27 -4.34
CA HIS A 23 -4.67 21.55 -3.36
C HIS A 23 -4.28 21.82 -1.91
N VAL A 24 -3.03 22.20 -1.65
CA VAL A 24 -2.54 22.53 -0.30
C VAL A 24 -2.54 24.04 -0.03
N ARG A 25 -2.79 24.86 -1.06
CA ARG A 25 -2.88 26.34 -0.97
C ARG A 25 -3.91 26.85 0.04
N THR A 26 -4.97 26.11 0.31
CA THR A 26 -5.99 26.51 1.30
C THR A 26 -5.60 26.18 2.74
N ALA A 27 -4.55 25.36 2.97
CA ALA A 27 -4.09 24.90 4.27
C ALA A 27 -2.75 25.53 4.72
N VAL A 28 -2.31 26.61 4.05
CA VAL A 28 -1.01 27.29 4.21
C VAL A 28 -0.74 27.80 5.63
N SER A 29 -1.75 27.86 6.50
CA SER A 29 -1.61 28.36 7.87
C SER A 29 -0.89 27.41 8.82
N THR A 30 -0.78 26.10 8.54
CA THR A 30 0.16 25.22 9.27
C THR A 30 0.80 24.13 8.41
N PRO A 31 2.14 23.91 8.51
CA PRO A 31 2.84 22.82 7.82
C PRO A 31 2.29 21.43 8.14
N GLN A 32 1.81 21.23 9.37
CA GLN A 32 1.21 19.97 9.81
C GLN A 32 -0.03 19.63 8.98
N THR A 33 -0.95 20.59 8.80
CA THR A 33 -2.15 20.37 7.98
C THR A 33 -1.79 20.15 6.51
N MET A 34 -0.78 20.87 5.99
CA MET A 34 -0.29 20.62 4.63
C MET A 34 0.23 19.19 4.45
N TRP A 35 1.03 18.71 5.39
CA TRP A 35 1.55 17.34 5.37
C TRP A 35 0.44 16.30 5.54
N GLU A 36 -0.54 16.52 6.41
CA GLU A 36 -1.69 15.62 6.60
C GLU A 36 -2.55 15.52 5.34
N MET A 37 -2.77 16.63 4.62
CA MET A 37 -3.49 16.62 3.34
C MET A 37 -2.72 15.85 2.27
N LEU A 38 -1.42 16.08 2.15
CA LEU A 38 -0.55 15.34 1.23
C LEU A 38 -0.53 13.85 1.59
N LYS A 39 -0.38 13.51 2.87
CA LYS A 39 -0.39 12.14 3.36
C LYS A 39 -1.73 11.47 3.04
N THR A 40 -2.86 12.11 3.31
CA THR A 40 -4.20 11.55 3.02
C THR A 40 -4.39 11.28 1.53
N ARG A 41 -3.86 12.15 0.66
CA ARG A 41 -3.96 11.98 -0.79
C ARG A 41 -3.03 10.90 -1.33
N HIS A 42 -1.76 10.93 -0.93
CA HIS A 42 -0.69 10.14 -1.54
C HIS A 42 -0.41 8.82 -0.81
N VAL A 43 -0.59 8.79 0.51
CA VAL A 43 -0.54 7.57 1.31
C VAL A 43 -1.98 7.08 1.48
N GLN A 44 -2.53 6.49 0.42
CA GLN A 44 -3.85 5.87 0.53
C GLN A 44 -3.74 4.64 1.44
N GLU A 45 -4.31 4.71 2.64
CA GLU A 45 -4.45 3.59 3.59
C GLU A 45 -5.50 2.54 3.13
N ARG A 46 -5.70 2.40 1.81
CA ARG A 46 -6.64 1.44 1.22
C ARG A 46 -6.00 0.06 1.19
N ALA A 47 -6.80 -1.00 1.36
CA ALA A 47 -6.30 -2.38 1.34
C ALA A 47 -5.50 -2.71 0.06
N THR A 48 -5.92 -2.20 -1.09
CA THR A 48 -5.18 -2.26 -2.37
C THR A 48 -3.75 -1.73 -2.27
N SER A 49 -3.55 -0.59 -1.58
CA SER A 49 -2.23 0.00 -1.36
C SER A 49 -1.35 -0.90 -0.48
N ARG A 50 -1.93 -1.59 0.50
CA ARG A 50 -1.23 -2.55 1.35
C ARG A 50 -0.86 -3.84 0.60
N PHE A 51 -1.77 -4.41 -0.18
CA PHE A 51 -1.47 -5.61 -0.98
C PHE A 51 -0.41 -5.34 -2.03
N ASN A 52 -0.42 -4.17 -2.68
CA ASN A 52 0.67 -3.76 -3.56
C ASN A 52 2.02 -3.68 -2.81
N ALA A 53 2.02 -3.15 -1.58
CA ALA A 53 3.23 -3.10 -0.76
C ALA A 53 3.75 -4.49 -0.36
N TYR A 54 2.85 -5.44 -0.05
CA TYR A 54 3.24 -6.83 0.17
C TYR A 54 3.76 -7.48 -1.11
N ASP A 55 3.14 -7.23 -2.26
CA ASP A 55 3.61 -7.78 -3.52
C ASP A 55 5.01 -7.25 -3.88
N ASP A 56 5.26 -5.96 -3.69
CA ASP A 56 6.60 -5.36 -3.83
C ASP A 56 7.61 -6.05 -2.90
N LEU A 57 7.27 -6.23 -1.62
CA LEU A 57 8.11 -6.89 -0.62
C LEU A 57 8.46 -8.32 -1.04
N PHE A 58 7.46 -9.12 -1.43
CA PHE A 58 7.65 -10.53 -1.80
C PHE A 58 8.24 -10.71 -3.20
N SER A 59 8.24 -9.67 -4.02
CA SER A 59 8.86 -9.64 -5.35
C SER A 59 10.35 -9.28 -5.31
N ILE A 60 10.88 -8.85 -4.16
CA ILE A 60 12.32 -8.61 -4.00
C ILE A 60 13.10 -9.88 -4.35
N ARG A 61 14.08 -9.73 -5.25
CA ARG A 61 15.09 -10.73 -5.59
C ARG A 61 16.48 -10.11 -5.49
N LEU A 62 17.47 -10.96 -5.22
CA LEU A 62 18.88 -10.59 -5.28
C LEU A 62 19.21 -10.19 -6.72
N LYS A 63 19.80 -9.01 -6.90
CA LYS A 63 20.24 -8.51 -8.20
C LYS A 63 21.68 -8.95 -8.50
N GLU A 64 22.05 -8.98 -9.77
CA GLU A 64 23.43 -9.24 -10.16
C GLU A 64 24.37 -8.14 -9.62
N GLY A 65 25.46 -8.55 -8.97
CA GLY A 65 26.44 -7.63 -8.37
C GLY A 65 25.99 -6.94 -7.07
N GLU A 66 24.80 -7.25 -6.56
CA GLU A 66 24.30 -6.66 -5.31
C GLU A 66 24.91 -7.34 -4.08
N SER A 67 25.30 -6.53 -3.08
CA SER A 67 25.75 -7.06 -1.80
C SER A 67 24.58 -7.56 -0.95
N LEU A 68 24.82 -8.56 -0.09
CA LEU A 68 23.78 -9.06 0.83
C LEU A 68 23.30 -7.99 1.82
N THR A 69 24.14 -7.00 2.14
CA THR A 69 23.78 -5.86 2.97
C THR A 69 22.81 -4.92 2.26
N ASP A 70 23.01 -4.67 0.96
CA ASP A 70 22.10 -3.83 0.17
C ASP A 70 20.74 -4.52 -0.02
N LEU A 71 20.74 -5.83 -0.24
CA LEU A 71 19.52 -6.62 -0.28
C LEU A 71 18.74 -6.50 1.05
N ALA A 72 19.43 -6.65 2.18
CA ALA A 72 18.80 -6.52 3.50
C ALA A 72 18.22 -5.10 3.74
N ALA A 73 18.93 -4.07 3.28
CA ALA A 73 18.44 -2.69 3.34
C ALA A 73 17.14 -2.51 2.53
N ARG A 74 17.09 -3.02 1.29
CA ARG A 74 15.87 -2.96 0.46
C ARG A 74 14.67 -3.68 1.07
N VAL A 75 14.89 -4.85 1.69
CA VAL A 75 13.83 -5.57 2.40
C VAL A 75 13.32 -4.75 3.58
N LYS A 76 14.22 -4.14 4.36
CA LYS A 76 13.85 -3.28 5.49
C LYS A 76 13.04 -2.06 5.04
N ASP A 77 13.46 -1.40 3.96
CA ASP A 77 12.76 -0.25 3.41
C ASP A 77 11.38 -0.63 2.88
N SER A 78 11.27 -1.75 2.17
CA SER A 78 9.98 -2.26 1.70
C SER A 78 9.03 -2.60 2.86
N MET A 79 9.53 -3.23 3.94
CA MET A 79 8.73 -3.48 5.13
C MET A 79 8.28 -2.20 5.83
N ARG A 80 9.11 -1.15 5.87
CA ARG A 80 8.70 0.17 6.38
C ARG A 80 7.51 0.72 5.57
N LEU A 81 7.56 0.60 4.25
CA LEU A 81 6.46 1.02 3.38
C LEU A 81 5.17 0.19 3.58
N VAL A 82 5.27 -1.09 3.93
CA VAL A 82 4.10 -1.90 4.35
C VAL A 82 3.52 -1.34 5.65
N GLN A 83 4.39 -1.06 6.63
CA GLN A 83 3.97 -0.56 7.94
C GLN A 83 3.31 0.83 7.86
N GLU A 84 3.80 1.72 7.01
CA GLU A 84 3.24 3.07 6.81
C GLU A 84 1.83 3.08 6.25
N ARG A 85 1.41 2.00 5.59
CA ARG A 85 0.08 1.87 5.00
C ARG A 85 -0.93 1.18 5.92
N ARG A 86 -0.49 0.73 7.09
CA ARG A 86 -1.36 0.12 8.11
C ARG A 86 -2.28 1.17 8.73
N PRO A 87 -3.57 0.86 8.93
CA PRO A 87 -4.45 1.70 9.75
C PRO A 87 -3.88 1.93 11.15
N VAL A 88 -4.24 3.05 11.76
CA VAL A 88 -3.77 3.42 13.11
C VAL A 88 -4.07 2.33 14.17
N ALA A 89 -5.19 1.63 14.04
CA ALA A 89 -5.61 0.56 14.94
C ALA A 89 -5.30 -0.85 14.42
N PHE A 90 -4.23 -1.01 13.64
CA PHE A 90 -3.86 -2.30 13.03
C PHE A 90 -3.39 -3.32 14.08
N LYS A 91 -4.02 -4.49 14.09
CA LYS A 91 -3.72 -5.58 15.04
C LYS A 91 -2.96 -6.73 14.37
N LEU A 92 -2.34 -7.57 15.18
CA LEU A 92 -1.58 -8.72 14.68
C LEU A 92 -2.49 -9.72 13.95
N GLU A 93 -3.72 -9.91 14.39
CA GLU A 93 -4.68 -10.81 13.75
C GLU A 93 -5.01 -10.35 12.32
N GLN A 94 -4.99 -9.03 12.07
CA GLN A 94 -5.19 -8.47 10.74
C GLN A 94 -3.97 -8.73 9.84
N LEU A 95 -2.76 -8.75 10.40
CA LEU A 95 -1.56 -9.17 9.67
C LEU A 95 -1.67 -10.63 9.23
N ASP A 96 -2.11 -11.52 10.12
CA ASP A 96 -2.25 -12.95 9.82
C ASP A 96 -3.27 -13.19 8.69
N ILE A 97 -4.37 -12.43 8.68
CA ILE A 97 -5.36 -12.44 7.60
C ILE A 97 -4.74 -11.92 6.29
N GLU A 98 -4.09 -10.75 6.31
CA GLU A 98 -3.47 -10.18 5.11
C GLU A 98 -2.39 -11.10 4.50
N LEU A 99 -1.62 -11.81 5.34
CA LEU A 99 -0.64 -12.78 4.88
C LEU A 99 -1.29 -14.00 4.22
N GLN A 100 -2.41 -14.51 4.75
CA GLN A 100 -3.18 -15.59 4.14
C GLN A 100 -3.74 -15.17 2.77
N VAL A 101 -4.33 -13.97 2.70
CA VAL A 101 -4.82 -13.38 1.45
C VAL A 101 -3.69 -13.28 0.42
N MET A 102 -2.52 -12.76 0.82
CA MET A 102 -1.38 -12.62 -0.10
C MET A 102 -0.86 -13.98 -0.56
N ALA A 103 -0.83 -14.99 0.31
CA ALA A 103 -0.45 -16.35 -0.06
C ALA A 103 -1.38 -16.93 -1.13
N ILE A 104 -2.70 -16.73 -0.98
CA ILE A 104 -3.71 -17.14 -1.96
C ILE A 104 -3.51 -16.41 -3.29
N ILE A 105 -3.39 -15.08 -3.26
CA ILE A 105 -3.16 -14.26 -4.46
C ILE A 105 -1.91 -14.77 -5.21
N ARG A 106 -0.80 -15.01 -4.51
CA ARG A 106 0.43 -15.51 -5.13
C ARG A 106 0.28 -16.93 -5.69
N ALA A 107 -0.46 -17.80 -5.02
CA ALA A 107 -0.76 -19.15 -5.52
C ALA A 107 -1.59 -19.11 -6.81
N LEU A 108 -2.57 -18.21 -6.88
CA LEU A 108 -3.42 -18.01 -8.05
C LEU A 108 -2.67 -17.34 -9.22
N SER A 109 -1.72 -16.44 -8.94
CA SER A 109 -0.93 -15.74 -9.97
C SER A 109 -0.07 -16.67 -10.84
N GLY A 110 0.15 -17.92 -10.42
CA GLY A 110 0.82 -18.94 -11.24
C GLY A 110 -0.03 -19.50 -12.38
N ASP A 111 -1.35 -19.30 -12.35
CA ASP A 111 -2.29 -19.81 -13.34
C ASP A 111 -2.89 -18.67 -14.18
N ALA A 112 -2.65 -18.71 -15.49
CA ALA A 112 -3.13 -17.70 -16.42
C ALA A 112 -4.66 -17.57 -16.46
N SER A 113 -5.40 -18.61 -16.06
CA SER A 113 -6.86 -18.59 -15.99
C SER A 113 -7.40 -17.90 -14.74
N CYS A 114 -6.57 -17.67 -13.71
CA CYS A 114 -6.94 -16.94 -12.49
C CYS A 114 -6.63 -15.43 -12.57
N ARG A 115 -6.13 -14.91 -13.69
CA ARG A 115 -5.65 -13.51 -13.82
C ARG A 115 -6.72 -12.47 -13.47
N THR A 116 -7.96 -12.68 -13.89
CA THR A 116 -9.06 -11.77 -13.58
C THR A 116 -9.36 -11.75 -12.08
N LEU A 117 -9.46 -12.93 -11.46
CA LEU A 117 -9.66 -13.07 -10.02
C LEU A 117 -8.53 -12.40 -9.22
N VAL A 118 -7.27 -12.67 -9.57
CA VAL A 118 -6.08 -12.03 -8.95
C VAL A 118 -6.20 -10.51 -9.02
N THR A 119 -6.56 -9.97 -10.18
CA THR A 119 -6.74 -8.53 -10.35
C THR A 119 -7.84 -8.01 -9.43
N THR A 120 -9.00 -8.66 -9.38
CA THR A 120 -10.11 -8.27 -8.51
C THR A 120 -9.73 -8.32 -7.02
N LEU A 121 -8.99 -9.34 -6.60
CA LEU A 121 -8.53 -9.48 -5.22
C LEU A 121 -7.54 -8.36 -4.85
N MET A 122 -6.57 -8.04 -5.70
CA MET A 122 -5.62 -6.95 -5.44
C MET A 122 -6.33 -5.59 -5.27
N HIS A 123 -7.44 -5.36 -5.96
CA HIS A 123 -8.23 -4.11 -5.87
C HIS A 123 -9.31 -4.13 -4.79
N ALA A 124 -9.52 -5.25 -4.10
CA ALA A 124 -10.57 -5.35 -3.10
C ALA A 124 -10.20 -4.54 -1.85
N THR A 125 -11.18 -3.78 -1.35
CA THR A 125 -11.01 -2.89 -0.19
C THR A 125 -11.34 -3.58 1.14
N ASP A 126 -11.93 -4.79 1.09
CA ASP A 126 -12.56 -5.47 2.22
C ASP A 126 -12.00 -6.87 2.52
N LEU A 127 -10.83 -7.23 1.98
CA LEU A 127 -10.18 -8.54 2.19
C LEU A 127 -9.61 -8.75 3.61
N ALA A 128 -9.98 -7.92 4.57
CA ALA A 128 -9.67 -8.18 5.99
C ALA A 128 -10.59 -9.24 6.62
N ASP A 129 -11.34 -9.98 5.78
CA ASP A 129 -12.34 -10.97 6.16
C ASP A 129 -12.13 -12.21 5.27
N LEU A 130 -11.68 -13.31 5.88
CA LEU A 130 -11.35 -14.55 5.17
C LEU A 130 -12.61 -15.25 4.62
N ASP A 131 -13.74 -15.16 5.33
CA ASP A 131 -14.98 -15.79 4.88
C ASP A 131 -15.44 -15.17 3.55
N LYS A 132 -15.30 -13.84 3.41
CA LYS A 132 -15.58 -13.15 2.14
C LYS A 132 -14.59 -13.51 1.03
N LEU A 133 -13.35 -13.82 1.36
CA LEU A 133 -12.38 -14.29 0.38
C LEU A 133 -12.81 -15.67 -0.12
N GLU A 134 -13.15 -16.59 0.79
CA GLU A 134 -13.62 -17.93 0.45
C GLU A 134 -14.87 -17.88 -0.44
N ASP A 135 -15.86 -17.04 -0.10
CA ASP A 135 -17.06 -16.83 -0.93
C ASP A 135 -16.72 -16.40 -2.38
N LYS A 136 -15.73 -15.50 -2.53
CA LYS A 136 -15.24 -15.07 -3.85
C LYS A 136 -14.57 -16.22 -4.60
N LEU A 137 -13.76 -17.04 -3.93
CA LEU A 137 -13.12 -18.22 -4.53
C LEU A 137 -14.16 -19.27 -4.98
N VAL A 138 -15.14 -19.57 -4.13
CA VAL A 138 -16.23 -20.49 -4.46
C VAL A 138 -17.04 -20.00 -5.66
N THR A 139 -17.32 -18.70 -5.71
CA THR A 139 -18.02 -18.09 -6.85
C THR A 139 -17.23 -18.22 -8.14
N GLU A 140 -15.92 -17.99 -8.11
CA GLU A 140 -15.04 -18.17 -9.28
C GLU A 140 -15.03 -19.63 -9.75
N ASP A 141 -14.92 -20.59 -8.83
CA ASP A 141 -14.95 -22.02 -9.16
C ASP A 141 -16.28 -22.45 -9.81
N LEU A 142 -17.40 -21.87 -9.39
CA LEU A 142 -18.70 -22.10 -10.03
C LEU A 142 -18.77 -21.52 -11.45
N GLN A 143 -18.12 -20.39 -11.70
CA GLN A 143 -18.03 -19.79 -13.04
C GLN A 143 -17.14 -20.61 -13.97
N ARG A 144 -16.06 -21.20 -13.46
CA ARG A 144 -15.13 -22.05 -14.24
C ARG A 144 -15.72 -23.41 -14.64
N LYS A 145 -16.76 -23.88 -13.95
CA LYS A 145 -17.45 -25.16 -14.23
C LYS A 145 -18.59 -25.04 -15.25
N LYS A 146 -18.93 -23.83 -15.70
CA LYS A 146 -19.93 -23.57 -16.74
C LYS A 146 -19.28 -23.42 -18.11
#